data_AF-A0A6T8PLK2-F1
#
_entry.id   AF-A0A6T8PLK2-F1
#
_cell.length_a   1.000
_cell.length_b   1.000
_cell.length_c   1.000
_cell.angle_alpha   90.00
_cell.angle_beta   90.00
_cell.angle_gamma   90.00
#
_symmetry.space_group_name_H-M   'P 1'
#
loop_
_entity.id
_entity.type
_entity.pdbx_description
1 polymer ?
#
loop_
_entity_poly.entity_id
_entity_poly.type
_entity_poly.pdbx_seq_one_letter_code
_entity_poly.pdbx_strand_id
1 'polypeptide(L)'
;MVAIQMLEEQFATDNQKRFLLSQPGNVSGLEADITLSIDVIYHITDIEDWMQYFDDLFSAARKFVLIYAFDGDFKKQSRAEHVIFRGFTDYVRDNFLCWEHVLTVPPLHVRNTSASFYLWQRRS
;
A
#
# COMPACT_ATOMS: atom_id res chain seq x y z
N MET A 1 0.80 -25.57 -0.63
CA MET A 1 1.55 -24.72 -1.58
C MET A 1 1.29 -23.28 -1.21
N VAL A 2 2.33 -22.49 -1.00
CA VAL A 2 2.21 -21.08 -0.56
C VAL A 2 1.97 -20.20 -1.80
N ALA A 3 1.18 -19.13 -1.68
CA ALA A 3 0.78 -18.28 -2.82
C ALA A 3 1.96 -17.76 -3.67
N ILE A 4 3.11 -17.48 -3.06
CA ILE A 4 4.33 -17.05 -3.75
C ILE A 4 4.82 -18.11 -4.73
N GLN A 5 4.88 -19.38 -4.30
CA GLN A 5 5.34 -20.47 -5.15
C GLN A 5 4.45 -20.63 -6.38
N MET A 6 3.13 -20.46 -6.21
CA MET A 6 2.18 -20.51 -7.33
C MET A 6 2.43 -19.39 -8.34
N LEU A 7 2.74 -18.19 -7.86
CA LEU A 7 3.04 -17.04 -8.73
C LEU A 7 4.39 -17.21 -9.43
N GLU A 8 5.42 -17.70 -8.72
CA GLU A 8 6.72 -18.00 -9.31
C GLU A 8 6.61 -19.06 -10.41
N GLU A 9 5.84 -20.12 -10.19
CA GLU A 9 5.57 -21.15 -11.21
C GLU A 9 4.77 -20.58 -12.40
N GLN A 10 3.70 -19.82 -12.12
CA GLN A 10 2.84 -19.25 -13.15
C GLN A 10 3.59 -18.26 -14.05
N PHE A 11 4.54 -17.50 -13.50
CA PHE A 11 5.31 -16.46 -14.20
C PHE A 11 6.79 -16.84 -14.39
N ALA A 12 7.12 -18.14 -14.38
CA ALA A 12 8.50 -18.64 -14.44
C ALA A 12 9.30 -18.18 -15.67
N THR A 13 8.63 -17.79 -16.76
CA THR A 13 9.26 -17.29 -17.98
C THR A 13 9.38 -15.76 -18.05
N ASP A 14 8.82 -15.05 -17.08
CA ASP A 14 8.81 -13.58 -17.03
C ASP A 14 9.80 -13.04 -15.99
N ASN A 15 11.04 -12.86 -16.43
CA ASN A 15 12.13 -12.34 -15.60
C ASN A 15 11.96 -10.86 -15.18
N GLN A 16 10.90 -10.18 -15.63
CA GLN A 16 10.57 -8.82 -15.19
C GLN A 16 9.70 -8.81 -13.92
N LYS A 17 9.24 -9.99 -13.46
CA LYS A 17 8.43 -10.13 -12.24
C LYS A 17 9.22 -10.83 -11.14
N ARG A 18 9.05 -10.34 -9.92
CA ARG A 18 9.58 -10.97 -8.71
C ARG A 18 8.47 -10.98 -7.66
N PHE A 19 8.29 -12.11 -7.01
CA PHE A 19 7.32 -12.27 -5.94
C PHE A 19 8.08 -12.45 -4.65
N LEU A 20 7.79 -11.61 -3.66
CA LEU A 20 8.51 -11.58 -2.40
C LEU A 20 7.51 -11.71 -1.26
N LEU A 21 7.94 -12.38 -0.20
CA LEU A 21 7.17 -12.43 1.02
C LEU A 21 7.34 -11.11 1.76
N SER A 22 6.23 -10.43 2.02
CA SER A 22 6.19 -9.20 2.80
C SER A 22 6.51 -9.53 4.26
N GLN A 23 7.79 -9.40 4.61
CA GLN A 23 8.30 -9.52 5.97
C GLN A 23 9.27 -8.37 6.22
N PRO A 24 9.41 -7.92 7.48
CA PRO A 24 10.37 -6.90 7.85
C PRO A 24 11.76 -7.22 7.27
N GLY A 25 12.32 -6.29 6.50
CA GLY A 25 13.66 -6.40 5.91
C GLY A 25 13.73 -7.08 4.53
N ASN A 26 12.71 -7.82 4.07
CA ASN A 26 12.74 -8.50 2.76
C ASN A 26 12.67 -7.54 1.56
N VAL A 27 12.14 -6.34 1.78
CA VAL A 27 12.05 -5.27 0.77
C VAL A 27 13.12 -4.20 0.94
N SER A 28 13.98 -4.33 1.95
CA SER A 28 15.07 -3.38 2.20
C SER A 28 16.05 -3.34 1.02
N GLY A 29 16.37 -2.13 0.57
CA GLY A 29 17.26 -1.90 -0.57
C GLY A 29 16.61 -2.10 -1.95
N LEU A 30 15.32 -2.42 -2.02
CA LEU A 30 14.57 -2.31 -3.26
C LEU A 30 14.19 -0.85 -3.48
N GLU A 31 14.49 -0.34 -4.67
CA GLU A 31 14.09 1.00 -5.08
C GLU A 31 13.46 0.98 -6.46
N ALA A 32 12.38 1.74 -6.63
CA ALA A 32 11.69 1.92 -7.89
C ALA A 32 11.29 3.40 -8.08
N ASP A 33 11.10 3.81 -9.34
CA ASP A 33 10.57 5.14 -9.64
C ASP A 33 9.17 5.34 -9.05
N ILE A 34 8.38 4.27 -8.96
CA ILE A 34 7.04 4.25 -8.39
C ILE A 34 6.83 3.01 -7.52
N THR A 35 6.16 3.16 -6.37
CA THR A 35 5.61 2.05 -5.59
C THR A 35 4.09 2.14 -5.56
N LEU A 36 3.43 0.97 -5.49
CA LEU A 36 1.98 0.84 -5.56
C LEU A 36 1.48 0.03 -4.36
N SER A 37 0.50 0.55 -3.64
CA SER A 37 -0.30 -0.20 -2.67
C SER A 37 -1.72 -0.32 -3.22
N ILE A 38 -2.14 -1.52 -3.60
CA ILE A 38 -3.45 -1.76 -4.20
C ILE A 38 -4.20 -2.75 -3.33
N ASP A 39 -5.21 -2.26 -2.61
CA ASP A 39 -6.10 -3.11 -1.81
C ASP A 39 -5.39 -3.86 -0.66
N VAL A 40 -4.44 -3.19 0.01
CA VAL A 40 -3.59 -3.81 1.06
C VAL A 40 -3.82 -3.24 2.46
N ILE A 41 -3.75 -1.93 2.63
CA ILE A 41 -3.50 -1.31 3.95
C ILE A 41 -4.56 -1.61 5.00
N TYR A 42 -5.81 -1.84 4.60
CA TYR A 42 -6.90 -2.12 5.53
C TYR A 42 -6.96 -3.60 5.95
N HIS A 43 -6.19 -4.48 5.29
CA HIS A 43 -6.01 -5.87 5.69
C HIS A 43 -4.93 -6.06 6.77
N ILE A 44 -4.14 -5.01 7.04
CA ILE A 44 -3.12 -5.03 8.09
C ILE A 44 -3.78 -4.64 9.40
N THR A 45 -4.03 -5.63 10.25
CA THR A 45 -4.77 -5.45 11.50
C THR A 45 -3.89 -4.98 12.64
N ASP A 46 -2.63 -5.42 12.69
CA ASP A 46 -1.64 -4.97 13.67
C ASP A 46 -1.13 -3.56 13.32
N ILE A 47 -0.96 -2.70 14.34
CA ILE A 47 -0.58 -1.31 14.12
C ILE A 47 0.92 -1.16 13.80
N GLU A 48 1.78 -2.01 14.36
CA GLU A 48 3.22 -1.96 14.12
C GLU A 48 3.50 -2.42 12.68
N ASP A 49 2.85 -3.50 12.25
CA ASP A 49 2.92 -3.96 10.85
C ASP A 49 2.37 -2.91 9.88
N TRP A 50 1.31 -2.20 10.26
CA TRP A 50 0.72 -1.14 9.44
C TRP A 50 1.68 0.04 9.26
N MET A 51 2.34 0.47 10.34
CA MET A 51 3.34 1.54 10.29
C MET A 51 4.57 1.10 9.48
N GLN A 52 5.10 -0.09 9.74
CA GLN A 52 6.24 -0.65 9.00
C GLN A 52 5.94 -0.80 7.50
N TYR A 53 4.71 -1.15 7.14
CA TYR A 53 4.29 -1.23 5.74
C TYR A 53 4.42 0.13 5.03
N PHE A 54 4.04 1.22 5.68
CA PHE A 54 4.22 2.56 5.13
C PHE A 54 5.70 2.93 5.00
N ASP A 55 6.52 2.61 5.99
CA ASP A 55 7.97 2.84 5.93
C ASP A 55 8.60 2.11 4.75
N ASP A 56 8.27 0.83 4.56
CA ASP A 56 8.72 0.02 3.44
C ASP A 56 8.24 0.60 2.09
N LEU A 57 6.95 0.96 2.00
CA LEU A 57 6.34 1.49 0.77
C LEU A 57 6.95 2.82 0.32
N PHE A 58 7.18 3.74 1.26
CA PHE A 58 7.68 5.09 0.97
C PHE A 58 9.21 5.12 0.85
N SER A 59 9.95 4.25 1.56
CA SER A 59 11.41 4.16 1.42
C SER A 59 11.83 3.54 0.08
N ALA A 60 11.04 2.60 -0.45
CA ALA A 60 11.30 1.98 -1.75
C ALA A 60 10.98 2.89 -2.95
N ALA A 61 10.35 4.05 -2.75
CA ALA A 61 9.92 4.94 -3.82
C ALA A 61 10.89 6.11 -4.05
N ARG A 62 11.32 6.29 -5.30
CA ARG A 62 12.17 7.43 -5.69
C ARG A 62 11.37 8.67 -6.03
N LYS A 63 10.22 8.52 -6.72
CA LYS A 63 9.46 9.67 -7.24
C LYS A 63 8.01 9.67 -6.79
N PHE A 64 7.32 8.53 -6.91
CA PHE A 64 5.88 8.45 -6.67
C PHE A 64 5.48 7.27 -5.79
N VAL A 65 4.44 7.46 -4.97
CA VAL A 65 3.72 6.39 -4.27
C VAL A 65 2.24 6.51 -4.65
N LEU A 66 1.64 5.43 -5.15
CA LEU A 66 0.21 5.37 -5.43
C LEU A 66 -0.47 4.40 -4.46
N ILE A 67 -1.50 4.86 -3.75
CA ILE A 67 -2.27 4.05 -2.82
C ILE A 67 -3.72 3.98 -3.29
N TYR A 68 -4.24 2.79 -3.49
CA TYR A 68 -5.66 2.53 -3.69
C TYR A 68 -6.24 1.96 -2.40
N ALA A 69 -7.00 2.79 -1.68
CA ALA A 69 -7.58 2.43 -0.40
C ALA A 69 -8.77 3.32 -0.02
N PHE A 70 -9.50 2.92 1.02
CA PHE A 70 -10.41 3.82 1.72
C PHE A 70 -9.63 4.64 2.74
N ASP A 71 -9.86 5.96 2.78
CA ASP A 71 -9.28 6.86 3.77
C ASP A 71 -10.35 7.33 4.74
N GLY A 72 -10.34 6.78 5.94
CA GLY A 72 -11.27 7.15 7.00
C GLY A 72 -11.40 6.08 8.08
N ASP A 73 -11.91 6.51 9.23
CA ASP A 73 -12.11 5.64 10.37
C ASP A 73 -13.56 5.12 10.40
N PHE A 74 -13.74 3.81 10.26
CA PHE A 74 -15.02 3.18 10.58
C PHE A 74 -14.99 2.62 12.00
N LYS A 75 -15.80 3.22 12.90
CA LYS A 75 -15.95 2.76 14.29
C LYS A 75 -16.65 1.40 14.43
N LYS A 76 -17.38 0.96 13.41
CA LYS A 76 -17.91 -0.40 13.35
C LYS A 76 -16.83 -1.30 12.78
N GLN A 77 -16.35 -2.23 13.59
CA GLN A 77 -15.57 -3.36 13.10
C GLN A 77 -16.29 -3.94 11.88
N SER A 78 -15.54 -4.10 10.79
CA SER A 78 -16.03 -4.83 9.65
C SER A 78 -16.50 -6.22 10.12
N ARG A 79 -17.47 -6.84 9.45
CA ARG A 79 -17.87 -8.23 9.76
C ARG A 79 -16.74 -9.25 9.61
N ALA A 80 -15.65 -8.85 8.96
CA ALA A 80 -14.41 -9.59 8.81
C ALA A 80 -13.35 -9.06 9.80
N GLU A 81 -12.83 -9.93 10.66
CA GLU A 81 -11.77 -9.61 11.64
C GLU A 81 -10.47 -9.12 10.99
N HIS A 82 -10.25 -9.46 9.72
CA HIS A 82 -9.06 -9.10 8.93
C HIS A 82 -9.21 -7.77 8.18
N VAL A 83 -10.15 -6.90 8.56
CA VAL A 83 -10.34 -5.58 7.94
C VAL A 83 -10.51 -4.52 9.00
N ILE A 84 -9.54 -3.61 9.10
CA ILE A 84 -9.58 -2.44 9.96
C ILE A 84 -9.37 -1.19 9.11
N PHE A 85 -10.38 -0.33 9.10
CA PHE A 85 -10.32 0.96 8.43
C PHE A 85 -9.66 1.99 9.34
N ARG A 86 -8.59 2.59 8.83
CA ARG A 86 -7.85 3.69 9.45
C ARG A 86 -7.69 4.80 8.42
N GLY A 87 -7.98 6.03 8.81
CA GLY A 87 -7.50 7.18 8.06
C GLY A 87 -5.97 7.13 7.99
N PHE A 88 -5.41 7.29 6.80
CA PHE A 88 -3.97 7.17 6.56
C PHE A 88 -3.36 8.43 5.97
N THR A 89 -4.15 9.30 5.32
CA THR A 89 -3.58 10.47 4.63
C THR A 89 -2.95 11.47 5.61
N ASP A 90 -3.55 11.66 6.79
CA ASP A 90 -2.97 12.48 7.86
C ASP A 90 -1.69 11.85 8.42
N TYR A 91 -1.70 10.54 8.69
CA TYR A 91 -0.51 9.80 9.12
C TYR A 91 0.65 9.95 8.12
N VAL A 92 0.37 9.81 6.83
CA VAL A 92 1.40 9.95 5.80
C VAL A 92 1.97 11.36 5.78
N ARG A 93 1.11 12.38 5.88
CA ARG A 93 1.53 13.78 5.88
C ARG A 93 2.43 14.13 7.06
N ASP A 94 2.14 13.54 8.23
CA ASP A 94 2.86 13.85 9.47
C ASP A 94 4.19 13.10 9.59
N ASN A 95 4.31 11.91 9.00
CA ASN A 95 5.49 11.04 9.15
C ASN A 95 6.43 11.04 7.93
N PHE A 96 5.92 11.29 6.72
CA PHE A 96 6.71 11.27 5.49
C PHE A 96 6.88 12.68 4.91
N LEU A 97 7.57 13.56 5.66
CA LEU A 97 7.69 14.99 5.37
C LEU A 97 8.31 15.33 4.00
N CYS A 98 9.12 14.43 3.44
CA CYS A 98 9.69 14.55 2.11
C CYS A 98 8.68 14.28 0.98
N TRP A 99 7.43 13.95 1.31
CA TRP A 99 6.38 13.63 0.36
C TRP A 99 5.27 14.69 0.41
N GLU A 100 4.57 14.84 -0.70
CA GLU A 100 3.41 15.69 -0.83
C GLU A 100 2.28 14.95 -1.54
N HIS A 101 1.05 15.18 -1.09
CA HIS A 101 -0.13 14.63 -1.74
C HIS A 101 -0.47 15.46 -2.98
N VAL A 102 -0.47 14.82 -4.16
CA VAL A 102 -0.65 15.50 -5.45
C VAL A 102 -2.09 15.39 -5.95
N LEU A 103 -2.68 14.20 -5.84
CA LEU A 103 -3.96 13.92 -6.49
C LEU A 103 -4.73 12.83 -5.73
N THR A 104 -6.03 13.08 -5.52
CA THR A 104 -7.00 12.03 -5.20
C THR A 104 -7.89 11.79 -6.41
N VAL A 105 -7.96 10.55 -6.88
CA VAL A 105 -8.96 10.12 -7.86
C VAL A 105 -10.08 9.39 -7.12
N PRO A 106 -11.30 9.94 -7.08
CA PRO A 106 -12.42 9.33 -6.38
C PRO A 106 -12.82 7.99 -7.02
N PRO A 107 -13.64 7.17 -6.35
CA PRO A 107 -14.02 5.87 -6.88
C PRO A 107 -14.78 6.04 -8.20
N LEU A 108 -14.32 5.39 -9.27
CA LEU A 108 -14.95 5.45 -10.60
C LEU A 108 -16.40 4.92 -10.57
N HIS A 109 -16.69 4.00 -9.65
CA HIS A 109 -18.00 3.38 -9.48
C HIS A 109 -18.38 3.37 -7.99
N VAL A 110 -18.88 4.49 -7.50
CA VAL A 110 -19.28 4.71 -6.09
C VAL A 110 -20.28 3.67 -5.52
N ARG A 111 -20.99 2.92 -6.38
CA ARG A 111 -21.87 1.83 -5.94
C ARG A 111 -21.10 0.57 -5.50
N ASN A 112 -19.87 0.39 -5.98
CA ASN A 112 -19.11 -0.85 -5.83
C ASN A 112 -17.89 -0.70 -4.91
N THR A 113 -17.42 0.52 -4.68
CA THR A 113 -16.24 0.77 -3.85
C THR A 113 -16.30 2.17 -3.24
N SER A 114 -15.78 2.28 -2.02
CA SER A 114 -15.50 3.55 -1.35
C SER A 114 -14.01 3.92 -1.42
N ALA A 115 -13.17 3.07 -2.00
CA ALA A 115 -11.74 3.31 -2.13
C ALA A 115 -11.43 4.26 -3.30
N SER A 116 -10.48 5.15 -3.05
CA SER A 116 -9.96 6.15 -3.99
C SER A 116 -8.49 5.86 -4.28
N PHE A 117 -7.97 6.42 -5.37
CA PHE A 117 -6.51 6.47 -5.58
C PHE A 117 -5.94 7.75 -4.98
N TYR A 118 -4.83 7.63 -4.27
CA TYR A 118 -4.07 8.73 -3.69
C TYR A 118 -2.65 8.69 -4.23
N LEU A 119 -2.26 9.74 -4.96
CA LEU A 119 -0.93 9.90 -5.51
C LEU A 119 -0.11 10.83 -4.61
N TRP A 120 1.05 10.34 -4.18
CA TRP A 120 2.06 11.09 -3.45
C TRP A 120 3.30 11.24 -4.31
N GLN A 121 3.92 12.42 -4.24
CA GLN A 121 5.16 12.74 -4.95
C GLN A 121 6.24 13.13 -3.96
N ARG A 122 7.47 12.71 -4.23
CA ARG A 122 8.63 13.14 -3.46
C ARG A 122 8.98 14.58 -3.80
N ARG A 123 9.13 15.42 -2.78
CA ARG A 123 9.58 16.81 -2.92
C ARG A 123 10.97 16.82 -3.56
N SER A 124 11.14 17.67 -4.58
CA SER A 124 12.42 17.89 -5.26
C SER A 124 13.36 18.78 -4.46
#